data_AF-A0A291QWC2-F1
#
_entry.id   AF-A0A291QWC2-F1
#
_cell.length_a   1.000
_cell.length_b   1.000
_cell.length_c   1.000
_cell.angle_alpha   90.00
_cell.angle_beta   90.00
_cell.angle_gamma   90.00
#
_symmetry.space_group_name_H-M   'P 1'
#
loop_
_entity.id
_entity.type
_entity.pdbx_description
1 polymer ?
#
loop_
_entity_poly.entity_id
_entity_poly.type
_entity_poly.pdbx_seq_one_letter_code
_entity_poly.pdbx_strand_id
1 'polypeptide(L)'
;MVNDMKVIRTKVILLVSFLFVIGCKESSFDGAAVAEKYCKCMETNHAHIDYYNARVICDSKFILENRYFKIHYIEALYGNGYMATLDKKTVDSVNEFYYQFYIYVSDHYSYIYRADSIREDYLKKIK
;
A
#
# COMPACT_ATOMS: atom_id res chain seq x y z
N MET A 1 -30.75 25.75 -29.67
CA MET A 1 -29.67 25.09 -30.44
C MET A 1 -28.26 25.47 -29.97
N VAL A 2 -27.83 26.73 -29.95
CA VAL A 2 -26.45 27.07 -29.49
C VAL A 2 -26.24 26.85 -27.99
N ASN A 3 -27.28 27.07 -27.16
CA ASN A 3 -27.21 26.82 -25.72
C ASN A 3 -27.20 25.33 -25.35
N ASP A 4 -27.95 24.49 -26.08
CA ASP A 4 -28.04 23.04 -25.81
C ASP A 4 -26.68 22.36 -26.03
N MET A 5 -25.96 22.78 -27.07
CA MET A 5 -24.64 22.26 -27.42
C MET A 5 -23.56 22.64 -26.39
N LYS A 6 -23.69 23.82 -25.76
CA LYS A 6 -22.83 24.23 -24.64
C LYS A 6 -23.12 23.42 -23.38
N VAL A 7 -24.39 23.19 -23.04
CA VAL A 7 -24.79 22.41 -21.88
C VAL A 7 -24.33 20.94 -22.00
N ILE A 8 -24.45 20.34 -23.19
CA ILE A 8 -23.98 18.98 -23.45
C ILE A 8 -22.45 18.90 -23.32
N ARG A 9 -21.70 19.87 -23.88
CA ARG A 9 -20.23 19.92 -23.74
C ARG A 9 -19.80 20.05 -22.27
N THR A 10 -20.44 20.91 -21.49
CA THR A 10 -20.10 21.08 -20.07
C THR A 10 -20.38 19.81 -19.26
N LYS A 11 -21.49 19.12 -19.54
CA LYS A 11 -21.81 17.83 -18.90
C LYS A 11 -20.81 16.73 -19.26
N VAL A 12 -20.38 16.66 -20.52
CA VAL A 12 -19.37 15.69 -20.97
C VAL A 12 -18.01 15.97 -20.33
N ILE A 13 -17.59 17.24 -20.25
CA ILE A 13 -16.34 17.62 -19.59
C ILE A 13 -16.37 17.25 -18.10
N LEU A 14 -17.47 17.54 -17.40
CA LEU A 14 -17.64 17.16 -16.00
C LEU A 14 -17.61 15.63 -15.80
N LEU A 15 -18.25 14.87 -16.68
CA LEU A 15 -18.24 13.40 -16.62
C LEU A 15 -16.83 12.84 -16.83
N VAL A 16 -16.09 13.36 -17.81
CA VAL A 16 -14.71 12.94 -18.09
C VAL A 16 -13.80 13.31 -16.91
N SER A 17 -13.89 14.53 -16.38
CA SER A 17 -13.14 14.93 -15.19
C SER A 17 -13.45 14.04 -13.97
N PHE A 18 -14.71 13.65 -13.78
CA PHE A 18 -15.11 12.75 -12.69
C PHE A 18 -14.52 11.34 -12.86
N LEU A 19 -14.49 10.81 -14.09
CA LEU A 19 -13.86 9.52 -14.39
C LEU A 19 -12.34 9.55 -14.17
N PHE A 20 -11.66 10.66 -14.47
CA PHE A 20 -10.24 10.84 -14.17
C PHE A 20 -9.95 10.91 -12.66
N VAL A 21 -10.82 11.55 -11.87
CA VAL A 21 -10.67 11.60 -10.40
C VAL A 21 -10.85 10.21 -9.77
N ILE A 22 -11.75 9.38 -10.30
CA ILE A 22 -11.95 8.01 -9.80
C ILE A 22 -10.79 7.09 -10.25
N GLY A 23 -10.25 7.30 -11.45
CA GLY A 23 -9.13 6.51 -11.98
C GLY A 23 -7.76 6.79 -11.34
N CYS A 24 -7.60 7.91 -10.62
CA CYS A 24 -6.33 8.32 -10.00
C CYS A 24 -6.09 7.78 -8.58
N LYS A 25 -6.90 6.85 -8.07
CA LYS A 25 -6.49 6.00 -6.94
C LYS A 25 -5.75 4.79 -7.49
N GLU A 26 -4.45 4.97 -7.76
CA GLU A 26 -3.59 3.81 -8.02
C GLU A 26 -3.60 2.90 -6.77
N SER A 27 -4.30 1.76 -6.86
CA SER A 27 -4.42 0.79 -5.78
C SER A 27 -3.09 0.23 -5.27
N SER A 28 -1.99 0.48 -6.00
CA SER A 28 -0.62 0.16 -5.62
C SER A 28 -0.09 1.03 -4.49
N PHE A 29 -0.67 2.20 -4.23
CA PHE A 29 -0.26 3.08 -3.12
C PHE A 29 -1.20 3.01 -1.91
N ASP A 30 -2.32 2.30 -2.04
CA ASP A 30 -3.25 2.05 -0.93
C ASP A 30 -2.76 0.84 -0.12
N GLY A 31 -2.29 1.09 1.10
CA GLY A 31 -1.75 0.06 1.99
C GLY A 31 -2.76 -1.07 2.28
N ALA A 32 -4.05 -0.76 2.41
CA ALA A 32 -5.08 -1.75 2.68
C ALA A 32 -5.35 -2.63 1.44
N ALA A 33 -5.43 -2.02 0.25
CA ALA A 33 -5.62 -2.78 -0.98
C ALA A 33 -4.43 -3.70 -1.31
N VAL A 34 -3.20 -3.25 -1.01
CA VAL A 34 -1.99 -4.08 -1.15
C VAL A 34 -1.95 -5.18 -0.08
N ALA A 35 -2.35 -4.88 1.16
CA ALA A 35 -2.45 -5.86 2.23
C ALA A 35 -3.40 -7.01 1.89
N GLU A 36 -4.57 -6.72 1.32
CA GLU A 36 -5.49 -7.77 0.87
C GLU A 36 -4.85 -8.71 -0.16
N LYS A 37 -4.13 -8.15 -1.15
CA LYS A 37 -3.41 -8.94 -2.16
C LYS A 37 -2.28 -9.75 -1.53
N TYR A 38 -1.58 -9.19 -0.55
CA TYR A 38 -0.51 -9.87 0.18
C TYR A 38 -1.07 -11.05 0.99
N CYS A 39 -2.15 -10.86 1.73
CA CYS A 39 -2.79 -11.94 2.50
C CYS A 39 -3.27 -13.07 1.59
N LYS A 40 -3.90 -12.75 0.45
CA LYS A 40 -4.28 -13.77 -0.56
C LYS A 40 -3.07 -14.54 -1.07
N CYS A 41 -1.93 -13.87 -1.29
CA CYS A 41 -0.68 -14.53 -1.65
C CYS A 41 -0.23 -15.51 -0.55
N MET A 42 -0.27 -15.08 0.72
CA MET A 42 0.13 -15.90 1.87
C MET A 42 -0.75 -17.14 2.01
N GLU A 43 -2.07 -17.00 1.84
CA GLU A 43 -3.02 -18.11 1.87
C GLU A 43 -2.79 -19.10 0.73
N THR A 44 -2.61 -18.59 -0.49
CA THR A 44 -2.35 -19.40 -1.69
C THR A 44 -1.07 -20.23 -1.55
N ASN A 45 -0.06 -19.69 -0.85
CA ASN A 45 1.20 -20.37 -0.57
C ASN A 45 1.20 -21.12 0.77
N HIS A 46 0.03 -21.39 1.35
CA HIS A 46 -0.14 -22.20 2.55
C HIS A 46 0.63 -21.70 3.78
N ALA A 47 0.59 -20.39 4.06
CA ALA A 47 1.28 -19.78 5.20
C ALA A 47 0.93 -20.41 6.57
N HIS A 48 -0.23 -21.07 6.71
CA HIS A 48 -0.59 -21.83 7.91
C HIS A 48 0.28 -23.07 8.15
N ILE A 49 0.88 -23.61 7.10
CA ILE A 49 1.72 -24.81 7.12
C ILE A 49 3.20 -24.40 7.12
N ASP A 50 3.59 -23.55 6.17
CA ASP A 50 4.96 -23.06 6.02
C ASP A 50 4.95 -21.53 5.84
N TYR A 51 4.85 -20.85 6.98
CA TYR A 51 4.83 -19.38 7.01
C TYR A 51 6.08 -18.77 6.37
N TYR A 52 7.25 -19.35 6.62
CA TYR A 52 8.51 -18.78 6.15
C TYR A 52 8.61 -18.86 4.63
N ASN A 53 8.32 -20.01 4.03
CA ASN A 53 8.34 -20.16 2.58
C ASN A 53 7.27 -19.28 1.91
N ALA A 54 6.04 -19.26 2.44
CA ALA A 54 4.97 -18.40 1.93
C ALA A 54 5.39 -16.92 1.97
N ARG A 55 5.99 -16.48 3.09
CA ARG A 55 6.51 -15.13 3.24
C ARG A 55 7.60 -14.82 2.23
N VAL A 56 8.59 -15.70 2.03
CA VAL A 56 9.67 -15.47 1.05
C VAL A 56 9.10 -15.28 -0.36
N ILE A 57 8.14 -16.10 -0.76
CA ILE A 57 7.48 -15.99 -2.07
C ILE A 57 6.72 -14.67 -2.19
N CYS A 58 5.90 -14.33 -1.19
CA CYS A 58 5.06 -13.14 -1.23
C CYS A 58 5.89 -11.85 -1.09
N ASP A 59 6.81 -11.76 -0.14
CA ASP A 59 7.73 -10.62 -0.01
C ASP A 59 8.50 -10.40 -1.32
N SER A 60 9.05 -11.45 -1.94
CA SER A 60 9.78 -11.34 -3.22
C SER A 60 8.90 -10.78 -4.35
N LYS A 61 7.65 -11.24 -4.44
CA LYS A 61 6.69 -10.72 -5.42
C LYS A 61 6.41 -9.23 -5.19
N PHE A 62 6.07 -8.84 -3.97
CA PHE A 62 5.67 -7.46 -3.67
C PHE A 62 6.86 -6.48 -3.71
N ILE A 63 8.09 -6.92 -3.43
CA ILE A 63 9.31 -6.13 -3.65
C ILE A 63 9.47 -5.73 -5.13
N LEU A 64 9.10 -6.62 -6.06
CA LEU A 64 9.16 -6.34 -7.49
C LEU A 64 8.01 -5.44 -7.95
N GLU A 65 6.81 -5.64 -7.42
CA GLU A 65 5.58 -5.00 -7.88
C GLU A 65 5.24 -3.67 -7.17
N ASN A 66 5.77 -3.44 -5.96
CA ASN A 66 5.38 -2.31 -5.12
C ASN A 66 6.59 -1.47 -4.66
N ARG A 67 6.54 -0.15 -4.91
CA ARG A 67 7.64 0.76 -4.56
C ARG A 67 7.94 0.81 -3.06
N TYR A 68 6.93 0.72 -2.20
CA TYR A 68 7.13 0.87 -0.76
C TYR A 68 7.75 -0.39 -0.17
N PHE A 69 7.35 -1.57 -0.67
CA PHE A 69 8.06 -2.83 -0.43
C PHE A 69 9.53 -2.77 -0.82
N LYS A 70 9.81 -2.23 -2.00
CA LYS A 70 11.19 -2.05 -2.46
C LYS A 70 12.00 -1.11 -1.56
N ILE A 71 11.45 0.04 -1.19
CA ILE A 71 12.14 1.00 -0.31
C ILE A 71 12.44 0.36 1.05
N HIS A 72 11.46 -0.33 1.65
CA HIS A 72 11.66 -1.00 2.94
C HIS A 72 12.65 -2.16 2.86
N TYR A 73 12.69 -2.89 1.73
CA TYR A 73 13.70 -3.92 1.49
C TYR A 73 15.10 -3.34 1.42
N ILE A 74 15.29 -2.22 0.71
CA ILE A 74 16.57 -1.52 0.65
C ILE A 74 16.97 -1.01 2.04
N GLU A 75 16.05 -0.39 2.80
CA GLU A 75 16.32 0.02 4.19
C GLU A 75 16.78 -1.15 5.07
N ALA A 76 16.15 -2.32 4.94
CA ALA A 76 16.55 -3.52 5.69
C ALA A 76 17.95 -4.04 5.28
N LEU A 77 18.35 -3.88 4.02
CA LEU A 77 19.66 -4.31 3.53
C LEU A 77 20.80 -3.37 3.93
N TYR A 78 20.57 -2.06 3.88
CA TYR A 78 21.62 -1.05 4.07
C TYR A 78 21.66 -0.50 5.51
N GLY A 79 20.80 -1.00 6.40
CA GLY A 79 20.57 -0.43 7.72
C GLY A 79 19.81 0.89 7.61
N ASN A 80 19.42 1.47 8.75
CA ASN A 80 18.49 2.61 8.87
C ASN A 80 18.91 3.95 8.20
N GLY A 81 19.82 3.92 7.22
CA GLY A 81 20.35 5.07 6.51
C GLY A 81 19.68 5.34 5.17
N TYR A 82 18.99 4.39 4.54
CA TYR A 82 18.39 4.64 3.22
C TYR A 82 17.19 5.59 3.33
N MET A 83 16.28 5.38 4.28
CA MET A 83 15.17 6.30 4.54
C MET A 83 15.65 7.72 4.86
N ALA A 84 16.80 7.87 5.54
CA ALA A 84 17.37 9.17 5.86
C ALA A 84 17.86 9.96 4.63
N THR A 85 18.08 9.29 3.49
CA THR A 85 18.46 9.93 2.22
C THR A 85 17.27 10.36 1.37
N LEU A 86 16.06 9.93 1.72
CA LEU A 86 14.84 10.25 0.98
C LEU A 86 14.26 11.59 1.44
N ASP A 87 13.50 12.23 0.56
CA ASP A 87 12.75 13.41 0.93
C ASP A 87 11.66 13.06 1.96
N LYS A 88 11.34 14.02 2.84
CA LYS A 88 10.37 13.81 3.92
C LYS A 88 9.02 13.29 3.41
N LYS A 89 8.52 13.81 2.27
CA LYS A 89 7.22 13.41 1.73
C LYS A 89 7.23 11.93 1.32
N THR A 90 8.33 11.44 0.75
CA THR A 90 8.50 10.02 0.44
C THR A 90 8.52 9.17 1.71
N VAL A 91 9.27 9.58 2.74
CA VAL A 91 9.33 8.87 4.03
C VAL A 91 7.94 8.80 4.67
N ASP A 92 7.23 9.92 4.74
CA ASP A 92 5.87 10.00 5.28
C ASP A 92 4.91 9.07 4.50
N SER A 93 5.03 9.03 3.16
CA SER A 93 4.19 8.17 2.32
C SER A 93 4.49 6.68 2.52
N VAL A 94 5.76 6.31 2.73
CA VAL A 94 6.15 4.93 3.05
C VAL A 94 5.60 4.53 4.42
N ASN A 95 5.75 5.39 5.43
CA ASN A 95 5.27 5.13 6.79
C ASN A 95 3.76 4.98 6.83
N GLU A 96 3.02 5.86 6.14
CA GLU A 96 1.56 5.76 6.05
C GLU A 96 1.14 4.48 5.34
N PHE A 97 1.78 4.14 4.21
CA PHE A 97 1.51 2.90 3.50
C PHE A 97 1.67 1.67 4.42
N TYR A 98 2.79 1.58 5.14
CA TYR A 98 3.05 0.44 6.02
C TYR A 98 2.14 0.42 7.25
N TYR A 99 1.77 1.58 7.78
CA TYR A 99 0.79 1.66 8.84
C TYR A 99 -0.54 1.04 8.41
N GLN A 100 -1.10 1.50 7.27
CA GLN A 100 -2.34 0.96 6.73
C GLN A 100 -2.22 -0.53 6.38
N PHE A 101 -1.08 -0.93 5.80
CA PHE A 101 -0.80 -2.31 5.47
C PHE A 101 -0.84 -3.21 6.72
N TYR A 102 -0.05 -2.91 7.74
CA TYR A 102 0.06 -3.77 8.92
C TYR A 102 -1.22 -3.79 9.75
N ILE A 103 -1.91 -2.65 9.88
CA ILE A 103 -3.22 -2.60 10.54
C ILE A 103 -4.20 -3.51 9.80
N TYR A 104 -4.29 -3.41 8.48
CA TYR A 104 -5.19 -4.25 7.69
C TYR A 104 -4.87 -5.73 7.85
N VAL A 105 -3.60 -6.13 7.66
CA VAL A 105 -3.20 -7.54 7.80
C VAL A 105 -3.52 -8.04 9.20
N SER A 106 -3.26 -7.24 10.23
CA SER A 106 -3.46 -7.72 11.59
C SER A 106 -4.93 -7.82 11.99
N ASP A 107 -5.78 -6.90 11.56
CA ASP A 107 -7.21 -6.90 11.89
C ASP A 107 -7.95 -8.05 11.18
N HIS A 108 -7.48 -8.46 10.00
CA HIS A 108 -8.18 -9.42 9.13
C HIS A 108 -7.50 -10.80 9.06
N TYR A 109 -6.18 -10.87 9.30
CA TYR A 109 -5.35 -12.06 9.12
C TYR A 109 -4.31 -12.19 10.26
N SER A 110 -4.80 -12.23 11.51
CA SER A 110 -3.99 -12.18 12.74
C SER A 110 -2.94 -13.29 12.91
N TYR A 111 -3.01 -14.36 12.12
CA TYR A 111 -1.97 -15.39 12.09
C TYR A 111 -0.72 -14.98 11.28
N ILE A 112 -0.82 -13.93 10.45
CA ILE A 112 0.28 -13.38 9.64
C ILE A 112 1.06 -12.33 10.46
N TYR A 113 0.37 -11.46 11.20
CA TYR A 113 0.98 -10.48 12.10
C TYR A 113 0.16 -10.34 13.39
N ARG A 114 0.84 -10.10 14.53
CA ARG A 114 0.17 -9.69 15.78
C ARG A 114 0.08 -8.15 15.84
N ALA A 115 -1.11 -7.62 16.08
CA ALA A 115 -1.47 -6.20 15.90
C ALA A 115 -0.79 -5.25 16.88
N ASP A 116 -0.71 -5.68 18.13
CA ASP A 116 -0.59 -4.75 19.26
C ASP A 116 0.79 -4.09 19.29
N SER A 117 1.86 -4.85 19.03
CA SER A 117 3.22 -4.30 19.01
C SER A 117 3.49 -3.39 17.80
N ILE A 118 2.87 -3.67 16.65
CA ILE A 118 3.09 -2.91 15.42
C ILE A 118 2.40 -1.54 15.50
N ARG A 119 1.16 -1.51 16.03
CA ARG A 119 0.41 -0.26 16.20
C ARG A 119 1.13 0.69 17.15
N GLU A 120 1.63 0.19 18.28
CA GLU A 120 2.34 1.02 19.27
C GLU A 120 3.68 1.57 18.74
N ASP A 121 4.47 0.75 18.05
CA ASP A 121 5.75 1.21 17.51
C ASP A 121 5.59 2.21 16.37
N TYR A 122 4.55 2.11 15.55
CA TYR A 122 4.26 3.11 14.52
C TYR A 122 3.76 4.44 15.12
N LEU A 123 2.92 4.40 16.17
CA LEU A 123 2.48 5.61 16.86
C LEU A 123 3.65 6.41 17.47
N LYS A 124 4.75 5.74 17.83
CA LYS A 124 5.99 6.40 18.29
C LYS A 124 6.78 7.07 17.15
N LYS A 125 6.64 6.61 15.90
CA LYS A 125 7.39 7.13 14.74
C LYS A 125 6.71 8.30 14.03
N ILE A 126 5.40 8.47 14.22
CA ILE A 126 4.59 9.53 13.60
C ILE A 126 4.48 10.78 14.50
N LYS A 127 4.80 10.65 15.79
CA LYS A 127 4.88 11.77 16.75
C LYS A 127 6.26 12.41 16.77
#